data_AF-A0A2M7FUY2-F1
#
_entry.id   AF-A0A2M7FUY2-F1
#
_cell.length_a   1.000
_cell.length_b   1.000
_cell.length_c   1.000
_cell.angle_alpha   90.00
_cell.angle_beta   90.00
_cell.angle_gamma   90.00
#
_symmetry.space_group_name_H-M   'P 1'
#
loop_
_entity.id
_entity.type
_entity.pdbx_description
1 polymer ?
#
loop_
_entity_poly.entity_id
_entity_poly.type
_entity_poly.pdbx_seq_one_letter_code
_entity_poly.pdbx_strand_id
1 'polypeptide(L)'
;MNHITSPRTCDAGIEQEIQAKGLTAPRVTPADIEANIAVEHYFRASDAVFHNGGGPTVYPEPELALLTFCVLILKNGFTVTGESACASRENFDAEIGRKIAKQNAVQKIWPLMGYALKERLNSNEI
;
A
#
# COMPACT_ATOMS: atom_id res chain seq x y z
N MET A 1 17.39 6.18 -34.64
CA MET A 1 16.40 5.79 -33.61
C MET A 1 16.66 6.68 -32.40
N ASN A 2 15.77 7.65 -32.14
CA ASN A 2 15.91 8.49 -30.96
C ASN A 2 15.40 7.68 -29.76
N HIS A 3 16.28 7.41 -28.79
CA HIS A 3 15.88 6.84 -27.52
C HIS A 3 15.04 7.87 -26.76
N ILE A 4 13.72 7.78 -26.89
CA ILE A 4 12.80 8.49 -26.00
C ILE A 4 12.82 7.73 -24.68
N THR A 5 13.45 8.30 -23.67
CA THR A 5 13.44 7.76 -22.31
C THR A 5 12.04 7.97 -21.74
N SER A 6 11.33 6.90 -21.40
CA SER A 6 10.03 7.02 -20.71
C SER A 6 10.23 7.74 -19.37
N PRO A 7 9.39 8.75 -19.04
CA PRO A 7 9.47 9.41 -17.74
C PRO A 7 9.30 8.38 -16.62
N ARG A 8 10.12 8.48 -15.57
CA ARG A 8 9.99 7.64 -14.38
C ARG A 8 8.76 8.08 -13.60
N THR A 9 7.65 7.38 -13.78
CA THR A 9 6.36 7.67 -13.14
C THR A 9 6.20 7.05 -11.74
N CYS A 10 7.24 6.42 -11.19
CA CYS A 10 7.21 5.98 -9.80
C CYS A 10 7.26 7.16 -8.84
N ASP A 11 6.75 6.99 -7.63
CA ASP A 11 6.68 8.02 -6.58
C ASP A 11 8.02 8.76 -6.37
N ALA A 12 9.13 8.02 -6.33
CA ALA A 12 10.48 8.60 -6.22
C ALA A 12 10.93 9.36 -7.48
N GLY A 13 10.51 8.93 -8.67
CA GLY A 13 10.79 9.62 -9.93
C GLY A 13 10.04 10.94 -10.04
N ILE A 14 8.77 10.94 -9.64
CA ILE A 14 7.93 12.15 -9.60
C ILE A 14 8.46 13.16 -8.59
N GLU A 15 8.83 12.75 -7.38
CA GLU A 15 9.41 13.68 -6.38
C GLU A 15 10.72 14.31 -6.88
N GLN A 16 11.59 13.54 -7.56
CA GLN A 16 12.80 14.09 -8.18
C GLN A 16 12.49 15.18 -9.23
N GLU A 17 11.45 14.98 -10.04
CA GLU A 17 11.03 15.98 -11.03
C GLU A 17 10.47 17.24 -10.37
N ILE A 18 9.68 17.11 -9.31
CA ILE A 18 9.14 18.23 -8.52
C ILE A 18 10.28 19.08 -7.95
N GLN A 19 11.30 18.43 -7.38
CA GLN A 19 12.50 19.10 -6.84
C GLN A 19 13.30 19.78 -7.95
N ALA A 20 13.51 19.12 -9.09
CA ALA A 20 14.21 19.70 -10.24
C ALA A 20 13.51 20.96 -10.80
N LYS A 21 12.18 21.05 -10.65
CA LYS A 21 11.38 22.23 -11.01
C LYS A 21 11.35 23.33 -9.94
N GLY A 22 12.00 23.13 -8.79
CA GLY A 22 12.05 24.13 -7.71
C GLY A 22 10.72 24.33 -6.99
N LEU A 23 9.82 23.33 -7.00
CA LEU A 23 8.54 23.39 -6.31
C LEU A 23 8.74 23.08 -4.81
N THR A 24 8.69 24.11 -3.97
CA THR A 24 9.05 24.03 -2.54
C THR A 24 7.87 24.04 -1.57
N ALA A 25 6.63 24.12 -2.06
CA ALA A 25 5.44 24.10 -1.22
C ALA A 25 5.35 22.79 -0.40
N PRO A 26 4.82 22.82 0.85
CA PRO A 26 4.65 21.62 1.67
C PRO A 26 3.86 20.54 0.93
N ARG A 27 4.33 19.29 1.01
CA ARG A 27 3.71 18.13 0.38
C ARG A 27 4.05 16.87 1.16
N VAL A 28 3.27 15.82 0.93
CA VAL A 28 3.61 14.47 1.36
C VAL A 28 4.64 13.90 0.41
N THR A 29 5.69 13.28 0.94
CA THR A 29 6.70 12.57 0.17
C THR A 29 6.56 11.06 0.33
N PRO A 30 7.19 10.25 -0.53
CA PRO A 30 7.18 8.80 -0.38
C PRO A 30 7.82 8.36 0.95
N ALA A 31 8.84 9.09 1.40
CA ALA A 31 9.49 8.86 2.69
C ALA A 31 8.55 9.13 3.87
N ASP A 32 7.70 10.16 3.78
CA ASP A 32 6.72 10.46 4.82
C ASP A 32 5.69 9.32 4.97
N ILE A 33 5.28 8.71 3.86
CA ILE A 33 4.35 7.58 3.88
C ILE A 33 4.97 6.37 4.56
N GLU A 34 6.16 5.95 4.13
CA GLU A 34 6.86 4.82 4.77
C GLU A 34 7.13 5.12 6.25
N ALA A 35 7.52 6.35 6.58
CA ALA A 35 7.75 6.76 7.96
C ALA A 35 6.44 6.81 8.79
N ASN A 36 5.27 6.89 8.18
CA ASN A 36 3.98 6.92 8.89
C ASN A 36 3.42 5.52 9.17
N ILE A 37 3.93 4.48 8.51
CA ILE A 37 3.57 3.09 8.78
C ILE A 37 4.26 2.64 10.06
N ALA A 38 3.47 2.21 11.05
CA ALA A 38 3.97 1.72 12.33
C ALA A 38 4.06 0.18 12.37
N VAL A 39 3.10 -0.52 11.77
CA VAL A 39 3.03 -1.99 11.78
C VAL A 39 2.50 -2.50 10.45
N GLU A 40 3.00 -3.65 10.01
CA GLU A 40 2.52 -4.38 8.83
C GLU A 40 2.06 -5.79 9.22
N HIS A 41 0.86 -6.16 8.80
CA HIS A 41 0.33 -7.51 8.91
C HIS A 41 -0.06 -8.06 7.54
N TYR A 42 0.21 -9.35 7.33
CA TYR A 42 -0.12 -10.04 6.10
C TYR A 42 -0.77 -11.38 6.40
N PHE A 43 -1.83 -11.71 5.67
CA PHE A 43 -2.49 -13.01 5.75
C PHE A 43 -3.18 -13.31 4.42
N ARG A 44 -3.46 -14.59 4.16
CA ARG A 44 -4.33 -14.98 3.05
C ARG A 44 -5.76 -15.14 3.55
N ALA A 45 -6.73 -14.97 2.65
CA ALA A 45 -8.14 -15.16 2.98
C ALA A 45 -8.41 -16.57 3.53
N SER A 46 -7.73 -17.59 2.98
CA SER A 46 -7.82 -18.98 3.48
C SER A 46 -7.38 -19.11 4.94
N ASP A 47 -6.32 -18.38 5.33
CA ASP A 47 -5.82 -18.41 6.69
C ASP A 47 -6.84 -17.76 7.64
N ALA A 48 -7.47 -16.66 7.23
CA ALA A 48 -8.50 -16.00 8.02
C ALA A 48 -9.74 -16.91 8.24
N VAL A 49 -10.21 -17.60 7.20
CA VAL A 49 -11.33 -18.56 7.32
C VAL A 49 -11.00 -19.72 8.24
N PHE A 50 -9.80 -20.29 8.11
CA PHE A 50 -9.35 -21.39 8.96
C PHE A 50 -9.35 -21.02 10.45
N HIS A 51 -8.85 -19.81 10.78
CA HIS A 51 -8.76 -19.34 12.16
C HIS A 51 -10.07 -18.77 12.74
N ASN A 52 -10.99 -18.28 11.90
CA ASN A 52 -12.25 -17.66 12.35
C ASN A 52 -13.38 -18.67 12.62
N GLY A 53 -13.05 -19.81 13.25
CA GLY A 53 -14.04 -20.80 13.67
C GLY A 53 -14.29 -21.94 12.70
N GLY A 54 -13.56 -22.00 11.58
CA GLY A 54 -13.60 -23.17 10.70
C GLY A 54 -13.05 -24.44 11.36
N GLY A 55 -12.02 -24.28 12.20
CA GLY A 55 -11.37 -25.41 12.86
C GLY A 55 -10.75 -26.40 11.86
N PRO A 56 -10.22 -27.53 12.34
CA PRO A 56 -9.53 -28.50 11.48
C PRO A 56 -10.46 -29.19 10.46
N THR A 57 -11.77 -29.01 10.55
CA THR A 57 -12.79 -29.64 9.69
C THR A 57 -13.27 -28.74 8.55
N VAL A 58 -12.90 -27.45 8.54
CA VAL A 58 -13.23 -26.55 7.43
C VAL A 58 -12.08 -26.52 6.44
N TYR A 59 -12.41 -26.82 5.19
CA TYR A 59 -11.54 -26.66 4.04
C TYR A 59 -11.93 -25.38 3.33
N PRO A 60 -11.15 -24.29 3.47
CA PRO A 60 -11.43 -23.05 2.77
C PRO A 60 -11.47 -23.29 1.27
N GLU A 61 -12.30 -22.52 0.57
CA GLU A 61 -12.34 -22.55 -0.89
C GLU A 61 -10.92 -22.27 -1.41
N PRO A 62 -10.39 -23.09 -2.32
CA PRO A 62 -9.00 -23.00 -2.74
C PRO A 62 -8.64 -21.67 -3.43
N GLU A 63 -9.63 -20.94 -3.95
CA GLU A 63 -9.50 -19.57 -4.45
C GLU A 63 -9.06 -18.59 -3.36
N LEU A 64 -9.44 -18.82 -2.10
CA LEU A 64 -9.06 -17.97 -0.97
C LEU A 64 -7.56 -18.03 -0.65
N ALA A 65 -6.87 -19.08 -1.08
CA ALA A 65 -5.42 -19.17 -0.96
C ALA A 65 -4.67 -18.25 -1.95
N LEU A 66 -5.36 -17.71 -2.96
CA LEU A 66 -4.82 -16.80 -3.96
C LEU A 66 -4.99 -15.31 -3.61
N LEU A 67 -5.73 -15.02 -2.54
CA LEU A 67 -6.02 -13.68 -2.09
C LEU A 67 -5.16 -13.32 -0.88
N THR A 68 -4.18 -12.44 -1.08
CA THR A 68 -3.31 -11.91 -0.02
C THR A 68 -3.81 -10.54 0.44
N PHE A 69 -3.94 -10.36 1.75
CA PHE A 69 -4.21 -9.07 2.38
C PHE A 69 -2.95 -8.51 3.02
N CYS A 70 -2.83 -7.18 2.97
CA CYS A 70 -1.92 -6.37 3.76
C CYS A 70 -2.76 -5.42 4.63
N VAL A 71 -2.45 -5.36 5.92
CA VAL A 71 -3.04 -4.42 6.87
C VAL A 71 -1.90 -3.60 7.47
N LEU A 72 -1.91 -2.30 7.19
CA LEU A 72 -0.98 -1.33 7.71
C LEU A 72 -1.64 -0.58 8.87
N ILE A 73 -0.94 -0.47 10.00
CA ILE A 73 -1.33 0.42 11.10
C ILE A 73 -0.45 1.67 10.99
N LEU A 74 -1.08 2.84 10.88
CA LEU A 74 -0.39 4.13 10.84
C LEU A 74 -0.03 4.59 12.26
N LYS A 75 0.90 5.55 12.39
CA LYS A 75 1.35 6.08 13.69
C LYS A 75 0.23 6.62 14.59
N ASN A 76 -0.89 7.07 14.00
CA ASN A 76 -2.06 7.55 14.74
C ASN A 76 -3.06 6.43 15.10
N GLY A 77 -2.75 5.17 14.82
CA GLY A 77 -3.62 4.01 15.04
C GLY A 77 -4.63 3.73 13.94
N PHE A 78 -4.71 4.57 12.89
CA PHE A 78 -5.60 4.32 11.76
C PHE A 78 -5.10 3.11 10.94
N THR A 79 -6.01 2.25 10.51
CA THR A 79 -5.67 1.06 9.73
C THR A 79 -5.99 1.24 8.25
N VAL A 80 -5.05 0.89 7.39
CA VAL A 80 -5.22 0.91 5.93
C VAL A 80 -4.98 -0.48 5.39
N THR A 81 -5.85 -0.94 4.51
CA THR A 81 -5.76 -2.28 3.93
C THR A 81 -5.42 -2.24 2.45
N GLY A 82 -4.76 -3.28 1.96
CA GLY A 82 -4.56 -3.53 0.54
C GLY A 82 -4.63 -5.01 0.25
N GLU A 83 -4.97 -5.35 -0.99
CA GLU A 83 -5.24 -6.71 -1.40
C GLU A 83 -4.54 -7.04 -2.72
N SER A 84 -4.11 -8.29 -2.87
CA SER A 84 -3.62 -8.85 -4.12
C SER A 84 -4.37 -10.13 -4.40
N ALA A 85 -5.14 -10.13 -5.50
CA ALA A 85 -5.86 -11.29 -6.00
C ALA A 85 -5.11 -11.87 -7.19
N CYS A 86 -4.54 -13.06 -7.04
CA CYS A 86 -3.86 -13.74 -8.14
C CYS A 86 -4.88 -14.39 -9.09
N ALA A 87 -4.71 -14.20 -10.40
CA ALA A 87 -5.66 -14.69 -11.40
C ALA A 87 -5.60 -16.21 -11.62
N SER A 88 -4.47 -16.87 -11.32
CA SER A 88 -4.33 -18.32 -11.50
C SER A 88 -3.43 -18.94 -10.44
N ARG A 89 -3.67 -20.21 -10.12
CA ARG A 89 -2.90 -20.92 -9.09
C ARG A 89 -1.46 -21.19 -9.54
N GLU A 90 -1.28 -21.46 -10.82
CA GLU A 90 0.01 -21.80 -11.44
C GLU A 90 0.99 -20.62 -11.39
N ASN A 91 0.47 -19.39 -11.38
CA ASN A 91 1.25 -18.15 -11.32
C ASN A 91 1.24 -17.53 -9.92
N PHE A 92 0.74 -18.24 -8.90
CA PHE A 92 0.72 -17.72 -7.55
C PHE A 92 2.13 -17.65 -6.96
N ASP A 93 2.50 -16.45 -6.52
CA ASP A 93 3.71 -16.19 -5.76
C ASP A 93 3.36 -15.34 -4.54
N ALA A 94 3.62 -15.89 -3.35
CA ALA A 94 3.25 -15.27 -2.08
C ALA A 94 4.03 -13.97 -1.80
N GLU A 95 5.28 -13.88 -2.27
CA GLU A 95 6.11 -12.69 -2.09
C GLU A 95 5.64 -11.55 -3.00
N ILE A 96 5.32 -11.87 -4.27
CA ILE A 96 4.73 -10.92 -5.21
C ILE A 96 3.36 -10.44 -4.70
N GLY A 97 2.52 -11.37 -4.23
CA GLY A 97 1.21 -11.04 -3.66
C GLY A 97 1.32 -10.07 -2.48
N ARG A 98 2.29 -10.29 -1.57
CA ARG A 98 2.57 -9.36 -0.46
C ARG A 98 3.01 -7.99 -0.94
N LYS A 99 3.93 -7.93 -1.91
CA LYS A 99 4.40 -6.65 -2.48
C LYS A 99 3.26 -5.85 -3.09
N ILE A 100 2.42 -6.48 -3.90
CA ILE A 100 1.26 -5.84 -4.53
C ILE A 100 0.24 -5.40 -3.46
N ALA A 101 -0.07 -6.26 -2.49
CA ALA A 101 -1.00 -5.91 -1.42
C ALA A 101 -0.50 -4.71 -0.59
N LYS A 102 0.81 -4.64 -0.27
CA LYS A 102 1.42 -3.47 0.39
C LYS A 102 1.32 -2.23 -0.51
N GLN A 103 1.67 -2.33 -1.78
CA GLN A 103 1.57 -1.21 -2.72
C GLN A 103 0.14 -0.65 -2.81
N ASN A 104 -0.86 -1.53 -2.88
CA ASN A 104 -2.26 -1.14 -2.91
C ASN A 104 -2.71 -0.49 -1.59
N ALA A 105 -2.18 -0.91 -0.45
CA ALA A 105 -2.42 -0.24 0.83
C ALA A 105 -1.75 1.16 0.86
N VAL A 106 -0.49 1.26 0.43
CA VAL A 106 0.27 2.50 0.34
C VAL A 106 -0.41 3.54 -0.56
N GLN A 107 -0.96 3.11 -1.71
CA GLN A 107 -1.74 3.98 -2.59
C GLN A 107 -2.93 4.64 -1.89
N LYS A 108 -3.55 3.96 -0.92
CA LYS A 108 -4.66 4.51 -0.13
C LYS A 108 -4.18 5.47 0.97
N ILE A 109 -2.90 5.40 1.40
CA ILE A 109 -2.32 6.34 2.38
C ILE A 109 -2.11 7.74 1.77
N TRP A 110 -1.71 7.82 0.50
CA TRP A 110 -1.48 9.08 -0.22
C TRP A 110 -2.61 10.12 -0.03
N PRO A 111 -3.89 9.84 -0.37
CA PRO A 111 -4.97 10.81 -0.19
C PRO A 111 -5.25 11.13 1.29
N LEU A 112 -5.04 10.18 2.21
CA LEU A 112 -5.24 10.41 3.65
C LEU A 112 -4.22 11.40 4.22
N MET A 113 -2.94 11.20 3.92
CA MET A 113 -1.89 12.10 4.36
C MET A 113 -1.95 13.45 3.64
N GLY A 114 -2.38 13.47 2.37
CA GLY A 114 -2.64 14.70 1.63
C GLY A 114 -3.75 15.54 2.27
N TYR A 115 -4.85 14.90 2.67
CA TYR A 115 -5.94 15.55 3.41
C TYR A 115 -5.45 16.10 4.76
N ALA A 116 -4.79 15.28 5.57
CA ALA A 116 -4.27 15.69 6.88
C ALA A 116 -3.27 16.86 6.77
N LEU A 117 -2.41 16.86 5.74
CA LEU A 117 -1.54 18.00 5.45
C LEU A 117 -2.38 19.25 5.14
N LYS A 118 -3.38 19.14 4.27
CA LYS A 118 -4.22 20.29 3.89
C LYS A 118 -4.99 20.87 5.08
N GLU A 119 -5.46 20.01 6.00
CA GLU A 119 -6.07 20.45 7.25
C GLU A 119 -5.09 21.27 8.10
N ARG A 120 -3.86 20.79 8.29
CA ARG A 120 -2.82 21.51 9.04
C ARG A 120 -2.47 22.86 8.40
N LEU A 121 -2.36 22.89 7.07
CA LEU A 121 -2.11 24.12 6.32
C LEU A 121 -3.23 25.17 6.49
N ASN A 122 -4.47 24.73 6.71
CA ASN A 122 -5.61 25.62 6.91
C ASN A 122 -5.85 25.99 8.38
N SER A 123 -5.27 25.26 9.34
CA SER A 123 -5.56 25.40 10.77
C SER A 123 -4.58 26.32 11.53
N ASN A 124 -3.71 27.07 10.83
CA ASN A 124 -2.58 27.83 11.42
C ASN A 124 -1.60 26.97 12.27
N GLU A 125 -1.59 25.64 12.09
CA GLU A 125 -0.72 24.70 12.81
C GLU A 125 0.47 24.24 11.96
N ILE A 126 1.27 25.19 11.50
CA ILE A 126 2.58 24.93 10.88
C ILE A 126 3.67 25.54 11.73
#